data_AF-A0A6G9H2F8-F1
#
_entry.id   AF-A0A6G9H2F8-F1
#
_cell.length_a   1.000
_cell.length_b   1.000
_cell.length_c   1.000
_cell.angle_alpha   90.00
_cell.angle_beta   90.00
_cell.angle_gamma   90.00
#
_symmetry.space_group_name_H-M   'P 1'
#
loop_
_entity.id
_entity.type
_entity.pdbx_description
1 polymer ?
#
loop_
_entity_poly.entity_id
_entity_poly.type
_entity_poly.pdbx_seq_one_letter_code
_entity_poly.pdbx_strand_id
1 'polypeptide(L)'
;MTATTVETVQSVQTLQSAQGVRHVETTPRASSPATGRPASVPASAPAVLEGTALAAYFAALTAAVERDDPGPSAGAGWEERERLYVGAWVRRVYEHPLSPLVFTQPHGRLALDVQHAQAAALARRIDVGRGRARPAKPAAEVRAVAAIAAMWAVTASSFTQTPRPPRERLVSDAWAVVRSTIGPSLVSDAPTLVRLRGAW
;
A
#
# COMPACT_ATOMS: atom_id res chain seq x y z
N MET A 1 3.61 23.37 52.87
CA MET A 1 3.26 21.95 52.67
C MET A 1 3.94 21.52 51.37
N THR A 2 5.22 21.12 51.39
CA THR A 2 5.75 19.71 51.45
C THR A 2 5.20 18.86 50.31
N ALA A 3 5.95 18.24 49.38
CA ALA A 3 7.28 17.61 49.39
C ALA A 3 7.76 17.47 47.90
N THR A 4 9.03 17.65 47.50
CA THR A 4 10.22 16.74 47.60
C THR A 4 10.30 15.65 46.51
N THR A 5 11.26 15.84 45.57
CA THR A 5 12.21 14.85 44.95
C THR A 5 11.60 13.79 43.98
N VAL A 6 12.16 13.44 42.81
CA VAL A 6 13.43 12.72 42.59
C VAL A 6 14.00 12.96 41.17
N GLU A 7 15.27 13.33 41.16
CA GLU A 7 16.23 13.26 40.06
C GLU A 7 16.89 11.86 40.09
N THR A 8 17.05 11.18 38.96
CA THR A 8 17.99 10.04 38.85
C THR A 8 18.58 9.96 37.45
N VAL A 9 19.88 10.26 37.41
CA VAL A 9 20.87 9.99 36.37
C VAL A 9 21.44 8.59 36.58
N GLN A 10 21.65 7.82 35.51
CA GLN A 10 22.69 6.76 35.43
C GLN A 10 22.82 6.35 33.95
N SER A 11 23.84 6.78 33.21
CA SER A 11 25.27 6.39 33.25
C SER A 11 25.48 4.89 33.09
N VAL A 12 25.65 4.44 31.85
CA VAL A 12 26.32 3.17 31.52
C VAL A 12 27.65 3.53 30.87
N GLN A 13 28.69 3.51 31.68
CA GLN A 13 30.08 3.49 31.26
C GLN A 13 30.75 2.40 32.09
N THR A 14 31.80 1.79 31.53
CA THR A 14 32.92 1.08 32.20
C THR A 14 33.08 -0.37 31.70
N LEU A 15 33.97 -0.58 30.71
CA LEU A 15 35.25 -1.32 30.78
C LEU A 15 35.06 -2.84 30.59
N GLN A 16 35.95 -3.67 30.02
CA GLN A 16 37.35 -3.55 29.61
C GLN A 16 37.67 -4.81 28.79
N SER A 17 38.43 -4.62 27.71
CA SER A 17 39.72 -5.28 27.46
C SER A 17 39.94 -6.75 27.87
N ALA A 18 40.15 -7.61 26.88
CA ALA A 18 41.21 -8.61 26.95
C ALA A 18 41.73 -8.90 25.53
N GLN A 19 42.95 -8.42 25.27
CA GLN A 19 43.79 -8.83 24.16
C GLN A 19 44.17 -10.31 24.31
N GLY A 20 44.27 -11.01 23.18
CA GLY A 20 44.81 -12.36 23.10
C GLY A 20 45.30 -12.64 21.68
N VAL A 21 46.42 -12.04 21.31
CA VAL A 21 47.19 -12.39 20.12
C VAL A 21 47.78 -13.79 20.30
N ARG A 22 47.44 -14.74 19.42
CA ARG A 22 48.32 -15.83 18.99
C ARG A 22 48.05 -16.19 17.54
N HIS A 23 48.96 -15.79 16.66
CA HIS A 23 49.20 -16.45 15.38
C HIS A 23 49.81 -17.82 15.66
N VAL A 24 49.19 -18.89 15.15
CA VAL A 24 49.89 -20.10 14.72
C VAL A 24 49.21 -20.57 13.43
N GLU A 25 49.93 -20.39 12.33
CA GLU A 25 49.64 -20.92 11.01
C GLU A 25 50.26 -22.32 10.92
N THR A 26 49.46 -23.37 10.69
CA THR A 26 49.89 -24.53 9.88
C THR A 26 48.68 -25.40 9.51
N THR A 27 48.37 -25.46 8.21
CA THR A 27 47.67 -26.57 7.53
C THR A 27 48.77 -27.29 6.69
N PRO A 28 48.65 -28.53 6.15
CA PRO A 28 47.48 -29.40 6.03
C PRO A 28 47.70 -30.91 6.29
N ARG A 29 46.65 -31.68 6.63
CA ARG A 29 46.41 -33.00 6.00
C ARG A 29 45.01 -33.55 6.27
N ALA A 30 44.50 -34.20 5.23
CA ALA A 30 43.17 -34.77 5.05
C ALA A 30 42.70 -35.76 6.14
N SER A 31 41.42 -35.65 6.47
CA SER A 31 40.55 -36.80 6.78
C SER A 31 39.09 -36.40 6.51
N SER A 32 38.58 -36.76 5.33
CA SER A 32 37.16 -37.10 5.15
C SER A 32 37.01 -38.55 5.60
N PRO A 33 35.98 -38.89 6.41
CA PRO A 33 34.68 -39.17 5.82
C PRO A 33 33.49 -38.80 6.71
N ALA A 34 32.51 -38.13 6.13
CA ALA A 34 31.08 -38.32 6.37
C ALA A 34 30.40 -37.13 5.71
N THR A 35 30.05 -37.28 4.44
CA THR A 35 29.06 -36.42 3.80
C THR A 35 27.73 -36.69 4.50
N GLY A 36 27.57 -36.12 5.69
CA GLY A 36 26.27 -35.92 6.30
C GLY A 36 25.49 -35.06 5.33
N ARG A 37 24.64 -35.71 4.54
CA ARG A 37 23.58 -35.04 3.77
C ARG A 37 22.96 -34.04 4.73
N PRO A 38 23.02 -32.72 4.48
CA PRO A 38 22.30 -31.78 5.32
C PRO A 38 20.86 -32.26 5.30
N ALA A 39 20.32 -32.58 6.48
CA ALA A 39 18.93 -32.93 6.63
C ALA A 39 18.16 -31.86 5.86
N SER A 40 17.47 -32.26 4.78
CA SER A 40 16.61 -31.38 4.03
C SER A 40 15.57 -30.90 5.04
N VAL A 41 15.79 -29.71 5.60
CA VAL A 41 14.76 -28.97 6.30
C VAL A 41 13.64 -28.87 5.29
N PRO A 42 12.44 -29.44 5.56
CA PRO A 42 11.33 -29.27 4.64
C PRO A 42 11.16 -27.77 4.47
N ALA A 43 11.27 -27.29 3.23
CA ALA A 43 10.97 -25.92 2.90
C ALA A 43 9.59 -25.62 3.51
N SER A 44 9.54 -24.78 4.55
CA SER A 44 8.28 -24.41 5.19
C SER A 44 7.34 -23.97 4.08
N ALA A 45 6.21 -24.66 3.97
CA ALA A 45 5.15 -24.25 3.06
C ALA A 45 4.88 -22.75 3.28
N PRO A 46 4.69 -21.96 2.21
CA PRO A 46 4.40 -20.54 2.36
C PRO A 46 3.20 -20.40 3.31
N ALA A 47 3.34 -19.59 4.36
CA ALA A 47 2.27 -19.37 5.32
C ALA A 47 1.06 -18.78 4.57
N VAL A 48 -0.01 -19.55 4.44
CA VAL A 48 -1.26 -19.10 3.81
C VAL A 48 -2.15 -18.48 4.87
N LEU A 49 -2.68 -17.29 4.60
CA LEU A 49 -3.70 -16.67 5.43
C LEU A 49 -5.05 -17.35 5.18
N GLU A 50 -5.60 -17.98 6.23
CA GLU A 50 -6.90 -18.64 6.19
C GLU A 50 -8.07 -17.63 6.19
N GLY A 51 -9.26 -18.10 5.79
CA GLY A 51 -10.42 -17.26 5.46
C GLY A 51 -10.82 -16.23 6.53
N THR A 52 -10.88 -16.62 7.80
CA THR A 52 -11.25 -15.70 8.90
C THR A 52 -10.20 -14.61 9.12
N ALA A 53 -8.92 -14.97 9.06
CA ALA A 53 -7.82 -14.02 9.25
C ALA A 53 -7.71 -13.07 8.05
N LEU A 54 -7.94 -13.56 6.83
CA LEU A 54 -8.00 -12.73 5.62
C LEU A 54 -9.20 -11.77 5.64
N ALA A 55 -10.36 -12.22 6.12
CA ALA A 55 -11.52 -11.36 6.31
C ALA A 55 -11.27 -10.27 7.36
N ALA A 56 -10.68 -10.64 8.51
CA ALA A 56 -10.31 -9.70 9.55
C ALA A 56 -9.29 -8.65 9.05
N TYR A 57 -8.33 -9.07 8.22
CA TYR A 57 -7.38 -8.17 7.56
C TYR A 57 -8.10 -7.11 6.70
N PHE A 58 -8.99 -7.52 5.80
CA PHE A 58 -9.69 -6.57 4.93
C PHE A 58 -10.68 -5.68 5.69
N ALA A 59 -11.32 -6.21 6.74
CA ALA A 59 -12.19 -5.43 7.61
C ALA A 59 -11.40 -4.34 8.36
N ALA A 60 -10.25 -4.70 8.93
CA ALA A 60 -9.36 -3.75 9.61
C ALA A 60 -8.82 -2.68 8.64
N LEU A 61 -8.44 -3.08 7.42
CA LEU A 61 -8.00 -2.16 6.37
C LEU A 61 -9.11 -1.17 6.01
N THR A 62 -10.33 -1.65 5.80
CA THR A 62 -11.49 -0.81 5.45
C THR A 62 -11.77 0.21 6.56
N ALA A 63 -11.86 -0.24 7.81
CA ALA A 63 -12.10 0.64 8.95
C ALA A 63 -10.98 1.69 9.14
N ALA A 64 -9.72 1.34 8.84
CA ALA A 64 -8.61 2.27 8.93
C ALA A 64 -8.67 3.34 7.82
N VAL A 65 -9.02 2.96 6.59
CA VAL A 65 -9.16 3.90 5.47
C VAL A 65 -10.35 4.83 5.67
N GLU A 66 -11.49 4.31 6.16
CA GLU A 66 -12.67 5.11 6.47
C GLU A 66 -12.41 6.15 7.58
N ARG A 67 -11.57 5.80 8.58
CA ARG A 67 -11.16 6.74 9.62
C ARG A 67 -10.31 7.90 9.07
N ASP A 68 -9.51 7.62 8.04
CA ASP A 68 -8.61 8.59 7.41
C ASP A 68 -9.32 9.38 6.28
N ASP A 69 -10.54 9.01 5.90
CA ASP A 69 -11.33 9.70 4.88
C ASP A 69 -11.87 11.03 5.47
N PRO A 70 -11.47 12.19 4.91
CA PRO A 70 -11.99 13.48 5.37
C PRO A 70 -13.50 13.65 5.08
N GLY A 71 -14.09 12.78 4.26
CA GLY A 71 -15.50 12.78 3.95
C GLY A 71 -15.90 13.85 2.91
N PRO A 72 -17.16 13.82 2.45
CA PRO A 72 -17.62 14.70 1.37
C PRO A 72 -17.74 16.18 1.77
N SER A 73 -17.79 16.48 3.07
CA SER A 73 -17.98 17.83 3.63
C SER A 73 -16.68 18.63 3.79
N ALA A 74 -15.50 18.01 3.61
CA ALA A 74 -14.20 18.63 3.91
C ALA A 74 -13.74 19.76 2.96
N GLY A 75 -14.61 20.28 2.09
CA GLY A 75 -14.32 21.41 1.20
C GLY A 75 -13.28 21.15 0.09
N ALA A 76 -12.54 20.04 0.16
CA ALA A 76 -11.64 19.59 -0.89
C ALA A 76 -12.42 19.16 -2.13
N GLY A 77 -11.90 19.50 -3.32
CA GLY A 77 -12.45 19.04 -4.60
C GLY A 77 -12.49 17.51 -4.67
N TRP A 78 -13.37 16.96 -5.51
CA TRP A 78 -13.56 15.51 -5.63
C TRP A 78 -12.25 14.75 -5.87
N GLU A 79 -11.41 15.24 -6.79
CA GLU A 79 -10.14 14.60 -7.13
C GLU A 79 -9.16 14.57 -5.95
N GLU A 80 -9.10 15.64 -5.17
CA GLU A 80 -8.24 15.72 -3.98
C GLU A 80 -8.68 14.70 -2.92
N ARG A 81 -9.98 14.51 -2.72
CA ARG A 81 -10.50 13.48 -1.82
C ARG A 81 -10.14 12.07 -2.28
N GLU A 82 -10.28 11.77 -3.58
CA GLU A 82 -9.87 10.46 -4.10
C GLU A 82 -8.36 10.24 -3.97
N ARG A 83 -7.54 11.29 -4.16
CA ARG A 83 -6.10 11.23 -3.92
C ARG A 83 -5.77 10.86 -2.48
N LEU A 84 -6.46 11.48 -1.52
CA LEU A 84 -6.30 11.19 -0.09
C LEU A 84 -6.76 9.77 0.23
N TYR A 85 -7.91 9.34 -0.29
CA TYR A 85 -8.44 7.98 -0.09
C TYR A 85 -7.47 6.91 -0.61
N VAL A 86 -6.98 7.05 -1.85
CA VAL A 86 -5.99 6.14 -2.44
C VAL A 86 -4.70 6.15 -1.61
N GLY A 87 -4.23 7.33 -1.21
CA GLY A 87 -3.05 7.46 -0.37
C GLY A 87 -3.20 6.77 0.98
N ALA A 88 -4.34 6.93 1.66
CA ALA A 88 -4.63 6.24 2.92
C ALA A 88 -4.63 4.73 2.73
N TRP A 89 -5.34 4.22 1.72
CA TRP A 89 -5.38 2.79 1.42
C TRP A 89 -3.99 2.21 1.19
N VAL A 90 -3.19 2.83 0.32
CA VAL A 90 -1.83 2.36 0.01
C VAL A 90 -0.94 2.38 1.25
N ARG A 91 -0.99 3.44 2.07
CA ARG A 91 -0.20 3.49 3.31
C ARG A 91 -0.58 2.39 4.28
N ARG A 92 -1.89 2.18 4.52
CA ARG A 92 -2.39 1.13 5.41
C ARG A 92 -2.00 -0.26 4.93
N VAL A 93 -2.11 -0.54 3.63
CA VAL A 93 -1.61 -1.80 3.07
C VAL A 93 -0.09 -1.91 3.23
N TYR A 94 0.66 -0.87 2.88
CA TYR A 94 2.11 -0.93 2.88
C TYR A 94 2.70 -1.18 4.28
N GLU A 95 2.08 -0.64 5.32
CA GLU A 95 2.50 -0.71 6.72
C GLU A 95 2.02 -1.97 7.45
N HIS A 96 0.94 -2.61 6.97
CA HIS A 96 0.36 -3.74 7.70
C HIS A 96 1.25 -5.00 7.58
N PRO A 97 1.57 -5.68 8.70
CA PRO A 97 2.54 -6.78 8.72
C PRO A 97 2.12 -8.00 7.90
N LEU A 98 0.81 -8.23 7.75
CA LEU A 98 0.26 -9.32 6.93
C LEU A 98 0.23 -9.02 5.42
N SER A 99 0.42 -7.78 4.99
CA SER A 99 0.26 -7.41 3.58
C SER A 99 1.21 -8.13 2.62
N PRO A 100 2.50 -8.38 2.94
CA PRO A 100 3.35 -9.21 2.09
C PRO A 100 2.73 -10.59 1.82
N LEU A 101 2.13 -11.23 2.82
CA LEU A 101 1.47 -12.54 2.66
C LEU A 101 0.20 -12.43 1.81
N VAL A 102 -0.59 -11.37 2.00
CA VAL A 102 -1.85 -11.17 1.25
C VAL A 102 -1.59 -10.87 -0.23
N PHE A 103 -0.58 -10.04 -0.54
CA PHE A 103 -0.38 -9.48 -1.88
C PHE A 103 0.69 -10.19 -2.73
N THR A 104 1.46 -11.13 -2.17
CA THR A 104 2.37 -11.97 -2.96
C THR A 104 1.74 -13.29 -3.41
N GLN A 105 0.54 -13.61 -2.91
CA GLN A 105 -0.21 -14.80 -3.28
C GLN A 105 -1.26 -14.47 -4.35
N PRO A 106 -1.66 -15.45 -5.19
CA PRO A 106 -2.82 -15.28 -6.05
C PRO A 106 -4.06 -14.87 -5.25
N HIS A 107 -4.78 -13.85 -5.72
CA HIS A 107 -5.98 -13.37 -5.05
C HIS A 107 -7.08 -14.45 -5.04
N GLY A 108 -7.41 -14.96 -3.86
CA GLY A 108 -8.58 -15.81 -3.67
C GLY A 108 -9.90 -15.04 -3.83
N ARG A 109 -11.03 -15.78 -3.84
CA ARG A 109 -12.38 -15.22 -4.04
C ARG A 109 -12.68 -14.01 -3.14
N LEU A 110 -12.31 -14.09 -1.86
CA LEU A 110 -12.54 -13.00 -0.91
C LEU A 110 -11.83 -11.69 -1.32
N ALA A 111 -10.58 -11.77 -1.80
CA ALA A 111 -9.85 -10.59 -2.26
C ALA A 111 -10.49 -9.97 -3.52
N LEU A 112 -11.02 -10.82 -4.42
CA LEU A 112 -11.78 -10.35 -5.59
C LEU A 112 -13.10 -9.68 -5.17
N ASP A 113 -13.82 -10.24 -4.20
CA ASP A 113 -15.05 -9.64 -3.68
C ASP A 113 -14.78 -8.26 -3.05
N VAL A 114 -13.67 -8.11 -2.32
CA VAL A 114 -13.23 -6.82 -1.76
C VAL A 114 -12.86 -5.83 -2.88
N GLN A 115 -12.12 -6.26 -3.91
CA GLN A 115 -11.82 -5.42 -5.08
C GLN A 115 -13.10 -4.93 -5.78
N HIS A 116 -14.07 -5.82 -5.98
CA HIS A 116 -15.35 -5.47 -6.60
C HIS A 116 -16.14 -4.46 -5.75
N ALA A 117 -16.18 -4.65 -4.42
CA ALA A 117 -16.83 -3.71 -3.52
C ALA A 117 -16.18 -2.32 -3.56
N GLN A 118 -14.85 -2.25 -3.58
CA GLN A 118 -14.08 -1.01 -3.73
C GLN A 118 -14.34 -0.34 -5.08
N ALA A 119 -14.38 -1.13 -6.17
CA ALA A 119 -14.69 -0.61 -7.50
C ALA A 119 -16.12 -0.05 -7.57
N ALA A 120 -17.11 -0.73 -7.00
CA ALA A 120 -18.48 -0.23 -6.93
C ALA A 120 -18.57 1.08 -6.12
N ALA A 121 -17.81 1.20 -5.02
CA ALA A 121 -17.74 2.43 -4.24
C ALA A 121 -17.12 3.59 -5.04
N LEU A 122 -15.99 3.35 -5.72
CA LEU A 122 -15.35 4.35 -6.57
C LEU A 122 -16.26 4.77 -7.75
N ALA A 123 -16.97 3.83 -8.38
CA ALA A 123 -17.90 4.14 -9.47
C ALA A 123 -18.97 5.14 -9.02
N ARG A 124 -19.59 4.92 -7.85
CA ARG A 124 -20.56 5.86 -7.25
C ARG A 124 -19.94 7.24 -7.02
N ARG A 125 -18.70 7.30 -6.53
CA ARG A 125 -18.01 8.58 -6.28
C ARG A 125 -17.68 9.31 -7.58
N ILE A 126 -17.22 8.62 -8.63
CA ILE A 126 -16.99 9.19 -9.97
C ILE A 126 -18.28 9.84 -10.51
N ASP A 127 -19.41 9.15 -10.33
CA ASP A 127 -20.71 9.63 -10.80
C ASP A 127 -21.18 10.88 -10.08
N VAL A 128 -20.96 10.96 -8.75
CA VAL A 128 -21.26 12.15 -7.94
C VAL A 128 -20.32 13.32 -8.29
N GLY A 129 -19.04 13.05 -8.50
CA GLY A 129 -18.04 14.07 -8.84
C GLY A 129 -18.25 14.74 -10.21
N ARG A 130 -19.03 14.12 -11.11
CA ARG A 130 -19.18 14.53 -12.51
C ARG A 130 -20.18 15.65 -12.80
N GLY A 131 -20.93 16.19 -11.83
CA GLY A 131 -21.80 17.37 -12.02
C GLY A 131 -22.61 17.37 -13.34
N ARG A 132 -23.18 16.21 -13.69
CA ARG A 132 -23.50 15.69 -15.03
C ARG A 132 -24.01 16.68 -16.10
N ALA A 133 -23.33 16.71 -17.25
CA ALA A 133 -23.92 17.11 -18.55
C ALA A 133 -23.78 16.04 -19.67
N ARG A 134 -22.78 15.13 -19.64
CA ARG A 134 -22.67 14.01 -20.59
C ARG A 134 -22.03 12.75 -19.98
N PRO A 135 -22.54 11.54 -20.29
CA PRO A 135 -21.85 10.30 -19.93
C PRO A 135 -20.53 10.21 -20.73
N ALA A 136 -19.37 10.16 -20.08
CA ALA A 136 -18.14 9.84 -20.81
C ALA A 136 -17.91 8.33 -20.80
N LYS A 137 -17.45 7.81 -21.94
CA LYS A 137 -17.14 6.39 -22.14
C LYS A 137 -15.68 6.09 -21.77
N PRO A 138 -15.36 4.87 -21.30
CA PRO A 138 -16.29 3.80 -20.90
C PRO A 138 -17.07 4.18 -19.63
N ALA A 139 -18.08 3.41 -19.22
CA ALA A 139 -18.92 3.74 -18.05
C ALA A 139 -18.09 3.88 -16.75
N ALA A 140 -18.63 4.57 -15.74
CA ALA A 140 -17.93 4.82 -14.49
C ALA A 140 -17.53 3.51 -13.78
N GLU A 141 -18.38 2.49 -13.86
CA GLU A 141 -18.16 1.15 -13.31
C GLU A 141 -16.94 0.49 -13.94
N VAL A 142 -16.82 0.54 -15.28
CA VAL A 142 -15.70 -0.07 -16.01
C VAL A 142 -14.38 0.63 -15.65
N ARG A 143 -14.40 1.97 -15.58
CA ARG A 143 -13.22 2.74 -15.16
C ARG A 143 -12.83 2.45 -13.71
N ALA A 144 -13.81 2.33 -12.83
CA ALA A 144 -13.56 2.05 -11.42
C ALA A 144 -12.95 0.65 -11.22
N VAL A 145 -13.47 -0.36 -11.92
CA VAL A 145 -12.88 -1.71 -11.91
C VAL A 145 -11.43 -1.67 -12.39
N ALA A 146 -11.16 -1.02 -13.52
CA ALA A 146 -9.80 -0.89 -14.04
C ALA A 146 -8.87 -0.15 -13.07
N ALA A 147 -9.34 0.94 -12.46
CA ALA A 147 -8.56 1.73 -11.53
C ALA A 147 -8.20 0.96 -10.24
N ILE A 148 -9.17 0.27 -9.65
CA ILE A 148 -8.95 -0.55 -8.44
C ILE A 148 -8.03 -1.74 -8.75
N ALA A 149 -8.26 -2.45 -9.86
CA ALA A 149 -7.40 -3.55 -10.27
C ALA A 149 -5.95 -3.08 -10.46
N ALA A 150 -5.75 -1.92 -11.11
CA ALA A 150 -4.42 -1.36 -11.34
C ALA A 150 -3.75 -0.89 -10.03
N MET A 151 -4.51 -0.27 -9.12
CA MET A 151 -4.03 0.11 -7.79
C MET A 151 -3.54 -1.11 -7.00
N TRP A 152 -4.32 -2.20 -7.00
CA TRP A 152 -3.95 -3.45 -6.36
C TRP A 152 -2.71 -4.08 -7.00
N ALA A 153 -2.63 -4.10 -8.33
CA ALA A 153 -1.49 -4.66 -9.05
C ALA A 153 -0.18 -3.89 -8.78
N VAL A 154 -0.23 -2.56 -8.83
CA VAL A 154 0.91 -1.69 -8.48
C VAL A 154 1.36 -1.94 -7.04
N THR A 155 0.41 -2.03 -6.12
CA THR A 155 0.69 -2.29 -4.69
C THR A 155 1.29 -3.68 -4.48
N ALA A 156 0.73 -4.72 -5.11
CA ALA A 156 1.24 -6.09 -5.05
C ALA A 156 2.68 -6.17 -5.60
N SER A 157 2.94 -5.54 -6.74
CA SER A 157 4.27 -5.51 -7.37
C SER A 157 5.34 -4.88 -6.47
N SER A 158 4.95 -3.99 -5.55
CA SER A 158 5.90 -3.39 -4.62
C SER A 158 6.46 -4.40 -3.63
N PHE A 159 5.68 -5.41 -3.22
CA PHE A 159 6.10 -6.44 -2.27
C PHE A 159 7.06 -7.47 -2.88
N THR A 160 7.15 -7.54 -4.21
CA THR A 160 8.07 -8.46 -4.91
C THR A 160 9.38 -7.78 -5.32
N GLN A 161 9.52 -6.46 -5.14
CA GLN A 161 10.71 -5.70 -5.52
C GLN A 161 11.80 -5.75 -4.43
N THR A 162 13.05 -5.87 -4.86
CA THR A 162 14.24 -5.79 -4.00
C THR A 162 15.25 -4.79 -4.58
N PRO A 163 15.53 -3.66 -3.92
CA PRO A 163 14.93 -3.20 -2.66
C PRO A 163 13.46 -2.80 -2.84
N ARG A 164 12.68 -2.91 -1.76
CA ARG A 164 11.27 -2.48 -1.75
C ARG A 164 11.19 -0.96 -1.96
N PRO A 165 10.34 -0.45 -2.88
CA PRO A 165 10.27 0.98 -3.17
C PRO A 165 9.74 1.77 -1.96
N PRO A 166 10.18 3.01 -1.72
CA PRO A 166 9.68 3.82 -0.62
C PRO A 166 8.15 4.00 -0.66
N ARG A 167 7.50 4.02 0.51
CA ARG A 167 6.03 4.13 0.65
C ARG A 167 5.46 5.32 -0.13
N GLU A 168 6.06 6.50 -0.02
CA GLU A 168 5.53 7.69 -0.69
C GLU A 168 5.66 7.63 -2.22
N ARG A 169 6.66 6.90 -2.75
CA ARG A 169 6.74 6.62 -4.18
C ARG A 169 5.58 5.72 -4.61
N LEU A 170 5.28 4.67 -3.84
CA LEU A 170 4.15 3.79 -4.15
C LEU A 170 2.81 4.53 -4.10
N VAL A 171 2.60 5.42 -3.12
CA VAL A 171 1.41 6.27 -3.05
C VAL A 171 1.28 7.12 -4.30
N SER A 172 2.38 7.77 -4.74
CA SER A 172 2.41 8.57 -5.96
C SER A 172 2.09 7.74 -7.22
N ASP A 173 2.74 6.57 -7.37
CA ASP A 173 2.56 5.70 -8.53
C ASP A 173 1.13 5.12 -8.60
N ALA A 174 0.59 4.66 -7.47
CA ALA A 174 -0.77 4.17 -7.37
C ALA A 174 -1.80 5.27 -7.71
N TRP A 175 -1.62 6.47 -7.16
CA TRP A 175 -2.48 7.60 -7.51
C TRP A 175 -2.37 7.98 -8.98
N ALA A 176 -1.17 8.03 -9.56
CA ALA A 176 -0.97 8.37 -10.96
C ALA A 176 -1.71 7.42 -11.90
N VAL A 177 -1.68 6.11 -11.60
CA VAL A 177 -2.39 5.08 -12.39
C VAL A 177 -3.90 5.15 -12.20
N VAL A 178 -4.39 5.34 -10.96
CA VAL A 178 -5.82 5.55 -10.70
C VAL A 178 -6.30 6.80 -11.45
N ARG A 179 -5.57 7.91 -11.30
CA ARG A 179 -5.85 9.19 -11.94
C ARG A 179 -5.86 9.08 -13.47
N SER A 180 -4.91 8.37 -14.09
CA SER A 180 -4.90 8.20 -15.55
C SER A 180 -6.04 7.32 -16.06
N THR A 181 -6.53 6.41 -15.21
CA THR A 181 -7.66 5.52 -15.55
C THR A 181 -9.01 6.24 -15.44
N ILE A 182 -9.15 7.12 -14.45
CA ILE A 182 -10.36 7.95 -14.25
C ILE A 182 -10.29 9.27 -15.05
N GLY A 183 -9.09 9.78 -15.33
CA GLY A 183 -8.78 11.12 -15.85
C GLY A 183 -9.24 11.48 -17.27
N PRO A 184 -9.44 10.54 -18.22
CA PRO A 184 -10.14 10.83 -19.48
C PRO A 184 -11.58 11.38 -19.27
N SER A 185 -12.04 11.41 -18.02
CA SER A 185 -13.30 12.00 -17.54
C SER A 185 -13.21 13.44 -17.04
N LEU A 186 -12.01 13.93 -16.71
CA LEU A 186 -11.78 15.19 -16.01
C LEU A 186 -11.39 16.33 -16.96
N VAL A 187 -11.49 16.10 -18.27
CA VAL A 187 -11.45 17.20 -19.25
C VAL A 187 -12.63 18.10 -18.92
N SER A 188 -12.35 19.24 -18.30
CA SER A 188 -13.29 20.35 -18.15
C SER A 188 -13.82 20.68 -19.54
N ASP A 189 -15.04 20.26 -19.82
CA ASP A 189 -15.77 20.65 -21.03
C ASP A 189 -16.26 22.08 -20.81
N ALA A 190 -15.33 23.03 -20.94
CA ALA A 190 -15.63 24.45 -21.11
C ALA A 190 -14.50 25.14 -21.87
N PRO A 191 -14.41 24.99 -23.21
CA PRO A 191 -14.05 26.15 -23.99
C PRO A 191 -15.22 27.13 -23.87
N THR A 192 -15.02 28.23 -23.15
CA THR A 192 -15.86 29.42 -23.27
C THR A 192 -15.73 29.90 -24.71
N LEU A 193 -16.53 29.33 -25.62
CA LEU A 193 -16.72 29.89 -26.95
C LEU A 193 -17.55 31.17 -26.75
N VAL A 194 -16.84 32.26 -26.46
CA VAL A 194 -17.34 33.61 -26.67
C VAL A 194 -17.64 33.70 -28.17
N ARG A 195 -18.89 33.45 -28.54
CA ARG A 195 -19.38 33.90 -29.84
C ARG A 195 -19.31 35.42 -29.80
N LEU A 196 -18.30 35.98 -30.46
CA LEU A 196 -18.33 37.37 -30.90
C LEU A 196 -19.60 37.53 -31.73
N ARG A 197 -20.62 38.16 -31.16
CA ARG A 197 -21.72 38.71 -31.95
C ARG A 197 -21.09 39.81 -32.79
N GLY A 198 -20.91 39.54 -34.08
CA GLY A 198 -20.67 40.57 -35.07
C GLY A 198 -21.83 41.56 -35.02
N ALA A 199 -21.50 42.83 -34.88
CA ALA A 199 -22.41 43.94 -35.08
C ALA A 199 -22.80 44.01 -36.57
N TRP A 200 -24.09 44.16 -36.82
CA TRP A 200 -24.62 44.86 -37.99
C TRP A 200 -25.18 46.18 -37.46
#